data_AF-A0A9E4A0X4-F1
#
_entry.id   AF-A0A9E4A0X4-F1
#
_cell.length_a   1.000
_cell.length_b   1.000
_cell.length_c   1.000
_cell.angle_alpha   90.00
_cell.angle_beta   90.00
_cell.angle_gamma   90.00
#
_symmetry.space_group_name_H-M   'P 1'
#
loop_
_entity.id
_entity.type
_entity.pdbx_description
1 polymer ?
#
loop_
_entity_poly.entity_id
_entity_poly.type
_entity_poly.pdbx_seq_one_letter_code
_entity_poly.pdbx_strand_id
1 'polypeptide(L)'
;MPRWSNCRIEVRPADGDSPFRDDDCDVTLDEGRLIVSYFDDEGPLVFEAPEPETGPFELVCRSRPRRATLALSDDRARLHGRWRERDLEGEWTIFLDPPQGP
;
A
#
# COMPACT_ATOMS: atom_id res chain seq x y z
N MET A 1 12.62 -12.14 -7.52
CA MET A 1 11.27 -11.65 -7.15
C MET A 1 11.27 -10.16 -7.36
N PRO A 2 10.24 -9.57 -7.99
CA PRO A 2 10.22 -8.12 -8.18
C PRO A 2 10.00 -7.45 -6.82
N ARG A 3 10.90 -6.52 -6.52
CA ARG A 3 10.84 -5.64 -5.36
C ARG A 3 10.89 -4.21 -5.86
N TRP A 4 9.97 -3.41 -5.36
CA TRP A 4 9.92 -1.98 -5.57
C TRP A 4 10.29 -1.34 -4.23
N SER A 5 11.50 -0.82 -4.14
CA SER A 5 11.99 -0.12 -2.93
C SER A 5 12.01 1.38 -3.15
N ASN A 6 11.96 2.15 -2.05
CA ASN A 6 11.83 3.62 -2.08
C ASN A 6 10.58 4.07 -2.84
N CYS A 7 9.50 3.29 -2.75
CA CYS A 7 8.21 3.73 -3.22
C CYS A 7 7.71 4.86 -2.34
N ARG A 8 6.83 5.68 -2.89
CA ARG A 8 6.09 6.66 -2.10
C ARG A 8 4.69 6.16 -1.81
N ILE A 9 4.26 6.23 -0.57
CA ILE A 9 2.85 6.09 -0.19
C ILE A 9 2.29 7.45 0.25
N GLU A 10 1.09 7.76 -0.22
CA GLU A 10 0.28 8.87 0.24
C GLU A 10 -1.03 8.32 0.81
N VAL A 11 -1.37 8.71 2.04
CA VAL A 11 -2.59 8.31 2.74
C VAL A 11 -3.40 9.56 3.05
N ARG A 12 -4.62 9.65 2.52
CA ARG A 12 -5.50 10.81 2.62
C ARG A 12 -6.76 10.46 3.40
N PRO A 13 -6.95 11.00 4.60
CA PRO A 13 -8.21 10.88 5.35
C PRO A 13 -9.40 11.52 4.62
N ALA A 14 -10.58 10.92 4.74
CA ALA A 14 -11.82 11.45 4.14
C ALA A 14 -12.44 12.62 4.93
N ASP A 15 -12.11 12.73 6.21
CA ASP A 15 -12.60 13.78 7.13
C ASP A 15 -11.94 15.15 6.95
N GLY A 16 -10.96 15.25 6.03
CA GLY A 16 -10.25 16.48 5.72
C GLY A 16 -9.01 16.72 6.58
N ASP A 17 -8.59 15.74 7.39
CA ASP A 17 -7.31 15.77 8.07
C ASP A 17 -6.14 15.81 7.07
N SER A 18 -4.96 16.22 7.57
CA SER A 18 -3.78 16.38 6.74
C SER A 18 -3.34 15.03 6.16
N PRO A 19 -2.96 14.97 4.87
CA PRO A 19 -2.49 13.73 4.29
C PRO A 19 -1.15 13.31 4.90
N PHE A 20 -1.01 12.01 5.12
CA PHE A 20 0.25 11.38 5.50
C PHE A 20 1.03 10.95 4.26
N ARG A 21 2.36 11.06 4.31
CA ARG A 21 3.27 10.63 3.24
C ARG A 21 4.48 9.93 3.82
N ASP A 22 4.84 8.80 3.23
CA ASP A 22 6.11 8.11 3.46
C ASP A 22 6.77 7.84 2.11
N ASP A 23 8.03 8.24 1.97
CA ASP A 23 8.84 8.11 0.75
C ASP A 23 9.78 6.88 0.80
N ASP A 24 9.75 6.11 1.90
CA ASP A 24 10.56 4.92 2.12
C ASP A 24 9.69 3.64 2.17
N CYS A 25 8.55 3.64 1.46
CA CYS A 25 7.68 2.47 1.37
C CYS A 25 8.33 1.39 0.49
N ASP A 26 8.16 0.13 0.89
CA ASP A 26 8.57 -1.04 0.10
C ASP A 26 7.34 -1.83 -0.36
N VAL A 27 7.35 -2.27 -1.61
CA VAL A 27 6.38 -3.23 -2.16
C VAL A 27 7.14 -4.44 -2.68
N THR A 28 6.74 -5.63 -2.25
CA THR A 28 7.37 -6.90 -2.66
C THR A 28 6.31 -7.89 -3.12
N LEU A 29 6.58 -8.60 -4.22
CA LEU A 29 5.84 -9.82 -4.57
C LEU A 29 6.68 -11.04 -4.19
N ASP A 30 6.21 -11.80 -3.21
CA ASP A 30 6.88 -12.98 -2.68
C ASP A 30 5.90 -14.15 -2.58
N GLU A 31 6.27 -15.31 -3.13
CA GLU A 31 5.47 -16.56 -3.10
C GLU A 31 3.97 -16.39 -3.42
N GLY A 32 3.62 -15.54 -4.40
CA GLY A 32 2.23 -15.28 -4.76
C GLY A 32 1.49 -14.40 -3.75
N ARG A 33 2.21 -13.59 -2.98
CA ARG A 33 1.68 -12.58 -2.06
C ARG A 33 2.30 -11.22 -2.37
N LEU A 34 1.47 -10.20 -2.28
CA LEU A 34 1.90 -8.80 -2.30
C LEU A 34 2.05 -8.32 -0.85
N ILE A 35 3.23 -7.80 -0.54
CA ILE A 35 3.58 -7.24 0.77
C ILE A 35 3.88 -5.76 0.56
N VAL A 36 3.18 -4.89 1.30
CA VAL A 36 3.46 -3.44 1.38
C VAL A 36 3.92 -3.13 2.79
N SER A 37 5.06 -2.47 2.93
CA SER A 37 5.52 -1.97 4.23
C SER A 37 5.89 -0.50 4.16
N TYR A 38 5.44 0.25 5.15
CA TYR A 38 5.70 1.68 5.31
C TYR A 38 5.65 2.04 6.80
N PHE A 39 6.08 3.23 7.16
CA PHE A 39 6.01 3.76 8.53
C PHE A 39 4.89 4.76 8.65
N ASP A 40 4.18 4.76 9.77
CA ASP A 40 3.32 5.87 10.19
C ASP A 40 3.76 6.42 11.55
N ASP A 41 3.01 7.38 12.10
CA ASP A 41 3.32 8.02 13.38
C ASP A 41 3.36 7.04 14.57
N GLU A 42 2.74 5.87 14.45
CA GLU A 42 2.74 4.80 15.45
C GLU A 42 3.80 3.70 15.17
N GLY A 43 4.55 3.82 14.07
CA GLY A 43 5.65 2.92 13.69
C GLY A 43 5.39 2.09 12.43
N PRO A 44 6.09 0.95 12.27
CA PRO A 44 6.03 0.18 11.03
C PRO A 44 4.69 -0.54 10.84
N LEU A 45 4.19 -0.48 9.62
CA LEU A 45 3.03 -1.21 9.14
C LEU A 45 3.44 -2.17 8.04
N VAL A 46 2.88 -3.38 8.09
CA VAL A 46 3.05 -4.41 7.05
C VAL A 46 1.69 -4.93 6.64
N PHE A 47 1.35 -4.74 5.37
CA PHE A 47 0.11 -5.14 4.73
C PHE A 47 0.34 -6.27 3.76
N GLU A 48 -0.61 -7.20 3.71
CA GLU A 48 -0.50 -8.37 2.84
C GLU A 48 -1.79 -8.67 2.11
N ALA A 49 -1.63 -9.11 0.87
CA ALA A 49 -2.67 -9.71 0.06
C ALA A 49 -2.11 -10.88 -0.76
N PRO A 50 -2.97 -11.79 -1.23
CA PRO A 50 -2.63 -12.63 -2.39
C PRO A 50 -2.19 -11.76 -3.57
N GLU A 51 -1.30 -12.30 -4.41
CA GLU A 51 -0.89 -11.64 -5.64
C GLU A 51 -2.13 -11.29 -6.49
N PRO A 52 -2.26 -10.04 -6.94
CA PRO A 52 -3.45 -9.62 -7.65
C PRO A 52 -3.51 -10.22 -9.07
N GLU A 53 -4.54 -11.03 -9.33
CA GLU A 53 -4.79 -11.58 -10.66
C GLU A 53 -5.41 -10.54 -11.61
N THR A 54 -6.39 -9.75 -11.13
CA THR A 54 -7.00 -8.61 -11.85
C THR A 54 -7.94 -7.80 -10.94
N GLY A 55 -7.99 -6.49 -11.13
CA GLY A 55 -8.91 -5.61 -10.41
C GLY A 55 -8.50 -5.30 -8.96
N PRO A 56 -9.41 -4.70 -8.16
CA PRO A 56 -9.14 -4.36 -6.78
C PRO A 56 -8.97 -5.61 -5.90
N PHE A 57 -8.00 -5.58 -5.00
CA PHE A 57 -7.72 -6.63 -4.01
C PHE A 57 -7.57 -6.03 -2.62
N GLU A 58 -7.89 -6.82 -1.59
CA GLU A 58 -7.84 -6.39 -0.19
C GLU A 58 -6.50 -6.76 0.45
N LEU A 59 -5.89 -5.79 1.12
CA LEU A 59 -4.74 -5.94 1.98
C LEU A 59 -5.17 -5.87 3.45
N VAL A 60 -4.59 -6.77 4.24
CA VAL A 60 -4.78 -6.82 5.69
C VAL A 60 -3.45 -6.48 6.36
N CYS A 61 -3.48 -5.55 7.31
CA CYS A 61 -2.31 -5.25 8.11
C CYS A 61 -2.05 -6.37 9.13
N ARG A 62 -0.79 -6.82 9.23
CA ARG A 62 -0.36 -7.86 10.16
C ARG A 62 -0.39 -7.43 11.62
N SER A 63 -0.04 -6.17 11.89
CA SER A 63 0.20 -5.65 13.24
C SER A 63 -0.99 -4.90 13.84
N ARG A 64 -1.93 -4.43 13.02
CA ARG A 64 -3.07 -3.58 13.44
C ARG A 64 -4.34 -4.00 12.70
N PRO A 65 -5.56 -3.72 13.23
CA PRO A 65 -6.82 -4.06 12.57
C PRO A 65 -7.15 -3.09 11.41
N ARG A 66 -6.16 -2.81 10.56
CA ARG A 66 -6.25 -1.91 9.41
C ARG A 66 -6.42 -2.75 8.14
N ARG A 67 -7.34 -2.32 7.28
CA ARG A 67 -7.63 -2.95 5.99
C ARG A 67 -7.56 -1.91 4.91
N ALA A 68 -7.21 -2.34 3.71
CA ALA A 68 -7.23 -1.46 2.57
C ALA A 68 -7.47 -2.23 1.28
N THR A 69 -7.93 -1.54 0.26
CA THR A 69 -8.06 -2.06 -1.10
C THR A 69 -7.05 -1.37 -2.00
N LEU A 70 -6.47 -2.11 -2.93
CA LEU A 70 -5.63 -1.56 -3.99
C LEU A 70 -6.04 -2.12 -5.33
N ALA A 71 -5.93 -1.30 -6.37
CA ALA A 71 -5.95 -1.71 -7.76
C ALA A 71 -4.69 -1.16 -8.44
N LEU A 72 -4.06 -1.98 -9.27
CA LEU A 72 -2.96 -1.55 -10.12
C LEU A 72 -3.53 -0.64 -11.22
N SER A 73 -2.90 0.52 -11.42
CA SER A 73 -3.25 1.42 -12.52
C SER A 73 -2.89 0.81 -13.88
N ASP A 74 -3.52 1.31 -14.95
CA ASP A 74 -3.28 0.85 -16.32
C ASP A 74 -1.81 1.01 -16.75
N ASP A 75 -1.15 2.07 -16.28
CA ASP A 75 0.27 2.35 -16.53
C ASP A 75 1.22 1.49 -15.66
N ARG A 76 0.68 0.68 -14.74
CA ARG A 76 1.39 -0.16 -13.77
C ARG A 76 2.43 0.60 -12.94
N ALA A 77 2.31 1.93 -12.84
CA ALA A 77 3.20 2.77 -12.06
C ALA A 77 2.64 3.06 -10.67
N ARG A 78 1.36 2.73 -10.41
CA ARG A 78 0.69 3.07 -9.15
C ARG A 78 -0.26 1.97 -8.69
N LEU A 79 -0.34 1.81 -7.38
CA LEU A 79 -1.44 1.13 -6.72
C LEU A 79 -2.32 2.18 -6.05
N HIS A 80 -3.64 2.10 -6.19
CA HIS A 80 -4.55 3.06 -5.57
C HIS A 80 -5.79 2.37 -5.03
N GLY A 81 -6.39 2.94 -3.99
CA GLY A 81 -7.67 2.47 -3.47
C GLY A 81 -8.04 3.12 -2.16
N ARG A 82 -8.73 2.38 -1.29
CA ARG A 82 -9.27 2.92 -0.03
C ARG A 82 -8.68 2.19 1.17
N TRP A 83 -8.53 2.89 2.28
CA TRP A 83 -8.19 2.27 3.55
C TRP A 83 -9.32 2.49 4.56
N ARG A 84 -9.39 1.59 5.54
CA ARG A 84 -10.27 1.70 6.70
C ARG A 84 -9.54 1.25 7.95
N GLU A 85 -9.66 2.06 8.99
CA GLU A 85 -9.16 1.75 10.31
C GLU A 85 -10.19 2.20 11.35
N ARG A 86 -10.81 1.23 12.04
CA ARG A 86 -11.92 1.49 12.97
C ARG A 86 -13.05 2.29 12.27
N ASP A 87 -13.26 3.53 12.70
CA ASP A 87 -14.27 4.46 12.19
C ASP A 87 -13.70 5.51 11.22
N LEU A 88 -12.39 5.42 10.92
CA LEU A 88 -11.71 6.28 9.95
C LEU A 88 -11.60 5.55 8.60
N GLU A 89 -11.70 6.33 7.54
CA GLU A 89 -11.50 5.87 6.18
C GLU A 89 -10.87 6.96 5.31
N GLY A 90 -10.40 6.55 4.15
CA GLY A 90 -9.84 7.47 3.19
C GLY A 90 -9.28 6.78 1.96
N GLU A 91 -8.51 7.53 1.20
CA GLU A 91 -7.82 7.04 0.02
C GLU A 91 -6.34 6.84 0.32
N TRP A 92 -5.72 5.90 -0.37
CA TRP A 92 -4.28 5.78 -0.39
C TRP A 92 -3.77 5.50 -1.80
N THR A 93 -2.56 5.94 -2.08
CA THR A 93 -1.89 5.75 -3.36
C THR A 93 -0.45 5.39 -3.09
N ILE A 94 0.03 4.32 -3.71
CA ILE A 94 1.43 3.91 -3.71
C ILE A 94 1.97 4.18 -5.11
N PHE A 95 2.99 5.02 -5.19
CA PHE A 95 3.75 5.29 -6.40
C PHE A 95 4.91 4.31 -6.42
N LEU A 96 4.91 3.44 -7.41
CA LEU A 96 5.93 2.41 -7.59
C LEU A 96 7.11 3.03 -8.33
N ASP A 97 8.26 3.07 -7.67
CA ASP A 97 9.52 3.35 -8.37
C ASP A 97 9.91 2.16 -9.25
N PRO A 98 10.58 2.32 -10.41
CA PRO A 98 10.91 1.21 -11.30
C PRO A 98 11.50 0.03 -10.51
N PRO A 99 11.04 -1.22 -10.76
CA PRO A 99 11.47 -2.36 -9.97
C PRO A 99 12.99 -2.45 -10.03
N GLN A 100 13.62 -2.52 -8.85
CA GLN A 100 15.06 -2.72 -8.81
C GLN A 100 15.32 -4.18 -9.20
N GLY A 101 16.17 -4.38 -10.20
CA GLY A 101 16.47 -5.70 -10.75
C GLY A 101 17.03 -6.67 -9.71
N PRO A 102 17.11 -7.98 -10.03
CA PRO A 102 17.82 -8.94 -9.20
C PRO A 102 19.31 -8.59 -9.02
#